data_AF-A0A535UEM1-F1
#
_entry.id   AF-A0A535UEM1-F1
#
_cell.length_a   1.000
_cell.length_b   1.000
_cell.length_c   1.000
_cell.angle_alpha   90.00
_cell.angle_beta   90.00
_cell.angle_gamma   90.00
#
_symmetry.space_group_name_H-M   'P 1'
#
loop_
_entity.id
_entity.type
_entity.pdbx_description
1 polymer ?
#
loop_
_entity_poly.entity_id
_entity_poly.type
_entity_poly.pdbx_seq_one_letter_code
_entity_poly.pdbx_strand_id
1 'polypeptide(L)'
;MLLHRPRTYAWSALAVGRACASIGAFWLVLEGLAPGVVGWREAAVVYAISSIVGAISLIPGGIGAYEASTVGLLVVAGLDPGVAAAAVVIHRLADRGPATLLGFVAFGIARHRFSLRSLDALIAARRPHASHTLDSVPIAH
;
A
#
# COMPACT_ATOMS: atom_id res chain seq x y z
N MET A 1 -35.17 8.92 -9.66
CA MET A 1 -34.79 7.96 -10.71
C MET A 1 -33.53 8.48 -11.41
N LEU A 2 -32.34 8.06 -10.95
CA LEU A 2 -31.03 8.60 -11.41
C LEU A 2 -29.99 7.48 -11.64
N LEU A 3 -30.43 6.24 -11.91
CA LEU A 3 -29.61 5.02 -11.73
C LEU A 3 -29.51 4.12 -12.97
N HIS A 4 -29.36 4.69 -14.17
CA HIS A 4 -29.11 3.91 -15.40
C HIS A 4 -27.88 4.43 -16.17
N ARG A 5 -26.80 4.79 -15.48
CA ARG A 5 -25.51 4.97 -16.15
C ARG A 5 -24.83 3.59 -16.30
N PRO A 6 -24.66 3.06 -17.52
CA PRO A 6 -24.05 1.74 -17.76
C PRO A 6 -22.60 1.68 -17.26
N ARG A 7 -21.94 2.84 -17.13
CA ARG A 7 -20.61 2.95 -16.56
C ARG A 7 -20.55 2.53 -15.08
N THR A 8 -21.60 2.76 -14.29
CA THR A 8 -21.61 2.40 -12.86
C THR A 8 -21.71 0.88 -12.63
N TYR A 9 -22.45 0.18 -13.51
CA TYR A 9 -22.53 -1.27 -13.49
C TYR A 9 -21.22 -1.93 -13.91
N ALA A 10 -20.54 -1.39 -14.94
CA ALA A 10 -19.24 -1.88 -15.38
C ALA A 10 -18.19 -1.81 -14.26
N TRP A 11 -18.18 -0.73 -13.48
CA TRP A 11 -17.29 -0.59 -12.32
C TRP A 11 -17.57 -1.61 -11.21
N SER A 12 -18.85 -1.93 -10.98
CA SER A 12 -19.24 -2.93 -9.97
C SER A 12 -18.86 -4.34 -10.42
N ALA A 13 -19.10 -4.67 -11.69
CA ALA A 13 -18.72 -5.97 -12.26
C ALA A 13 -17.21 -6.20 -12.25
N LEU A 14 -16.42 -5.17 -12.57
CA LEU A 14 -14.96 -5.22 -12.48
C LEU A 14 -14.47 -5.42 -11.04
N ALA A 15 -15.10 -4.75 -10.07
CA ALA A 15 -14.75 -4.91 -8.66
C ALA A 15 -15.00 -6.35 -8.17
N VAL A 16 -16.15 -6.93 -8.52
CA VAL A 16 -16.50 -8.31 -8.18
C VAL A 16 -15.58 -9.30 -8.90
N GLY A 17 -15.34 -9.11 -10.19
CA GLY A 17 -14.45 -9.97 -10.98
C GLY A 17 -13.03 -9.99 -10.42
N ARG A 18 -12.50 -8.81 -10.05
CA ARG A 18 -11.19 -8.71 -9.40
C ARG A 18 -11.18 -9.43 -8.04
N ALA A 19 -12.21 -9.26 -7.21
CA ALA A 19 -12.29 -9.92 -5.92
C ALA A 19 -12.29 -11.46 -6.06
N CYS A 20 -13.07 -12.00 -7.01
CA CYS A 20 -13.06 -13.43 -7.32
C CYS A 20 -11.68 -13.92 -7.77
N ALA A 21 -11.00 -13.15 -8.63
CA ALA A 21 -9.64 -13.48 -9.06
C ALA A 21 -8.64 -13.48 -7.90
N SER A 22 -8.71 -12.49 -7.01
CA SER A 22 -7.86 -12.42 -5.82
C SER A 22 -8.11 -13.60 -4.85
N ILE A 23 -9.38 -13.93 -4.58
CA ILE A 23 -9.74 -15.09 -3.76
C ILE A 23 -9.21 -16.38 -4.38
N GLY A 24 -9.31 -16.52 -5.71
CA GLY A 24 -8.81 -17.71 -6.39
C GLY A 24 -7.31 -17.84 -6.41
N ALA A 25 -6.59 -16.74 -6.63
CA ALA A 25 -5.14 -16.71 -6.49
C ALA A 25 -4.72 -17.05 -5.06
N PHE A 26 -5.42 -16.53 -4.05
CA PHE A 26 -5.14 -16.83 -2.65
C PHE A 26 -5.36 -18.31 -2.33
N TRP A 27 -6.48 -18.88 -2.79
CA TRP A 27 -6.76 -20.31 -2.61
C TRP A 27 -5.72 -21.19 -3.30
N LEU A 28 -5.30 -20.87 -4.53
CA LEU A 28 -4.25 -21.61 -5.23
C LEU A 28 -2.91 -21.60 -4.49
N VAL A 29 -2.56 -20.47 -3.87
CA VAL A 29 -1.36 -20.38 -3.02
C VAL A 29 -1.51 -21.31 -1.80
N LEU A 30 -2.66 -21.26 -1.11
CA LEU A 30 -2.91 -22.13 0.04
C LEU A 30 -2.89 -23.61 -0.32
N GLU A 31 -3.52 -23.99 -1.43
CA GLU A 31 -3.53 -25.37 -1.92
C GLU A 31 -2.13 -25.84 -2.31
N GLY A 32 -1.29 -24.97 -2.86
CA GLY A 32 0.11 -25.29 -3.17
C GLY A 32 1.02 -25.43 -1.95
N LEU A 33 0.69 -24.78 -0.83
CA LEU A 33 1.49 -24.77 0.40
C LEU A 33 1.02 -25.78 1.45
N ALA A 34 -0.28 -25.99 1.56
CA ALA A 34 -0.93 -26.89 2.51
C ALA A 34 -2.20 -27.50 1.89
N PRO A 35 -2.04 -28.53 1.02
CA PRO A 35 -3.13 -29.10 0.25
C PRO A 35 -4.26 -29.61 1.14
N GLY A 36 -5.51 -29.25 0.83
CA GLY A 36 -6.70 -29.78 1.50
C GLY A 36 -6.95 -29.31 2.93
N VAL A 37 -6.12 -28.43 3.49
CA VAL A 37 -6.32 -27.88 4.84
C VAL A 37 -7.37 -26.76 4.83
N VAL A 38 -7.35 -25.92 3.80
CA VAL A 38 -8.27 -24.78 3.64
C VAL A 38 -8.97 -24.87 2.30
N GLY A 39 -10.29 -25.01 2.33
CA GLY A 39 -11.10 -25.00 1.13
C GLY A 39 -11.30 -23.59 0.57
N TRP A 40 -11.89 -23.54 -0.63
CA TRP A 40 -12.22 -22.28 -1.31
C TRP A 40 -13.10 -21.35 -0.47
N ARG A 41 -14.05 -21.92 0.27
CA ARG A 41 -15.01 -21.18 1.08
C ARG A 41 -14.34 -20.50 2.27
N GLU A 42 -13.49 -21.24 2.99
CA GLU A 42 -12.70 -20.68 4.08
C GLU A 42 -11.78 -19.57 3.57
N ALA A 43 -11.06 -19.79 2.46
CA ALA A 43 -10.20 -18.78 1.84
C ALA A 43 -10.97 -17.49 1.50
N ALA A 44 -12.18 -17.61 0.96
CA ALA A 44 -13.04 -16.46 0.65
C ALA A 44 -13.47 -15.68 1.91
N VAL A 45 -13.84 -16.39 2.98
CA VAL A 45 -14.22 -15.77 4.26
C VAL A 45 -13.04 -15.04 4.88
N VAL A 46 -11.88 -15.69 4.93
CA VAL A 46 -10.64 -15.09 5.44
C VAL A 46 -10.30 -13.82 4.66
N TYR A 47 -10.32 -13.90 3.32
CA TYR A 47 -10.06 -12.75 2.45
C TYR A 47 -11.04 -11.60 2.69
N ALA A 48 -12.35 -11.90 2.84
CA ALA A 48 -13.38 -10.90 3.05
C ALA A 48 -13.21 -10.18 4.40
N ILE A 49 -13.01 -10.92 5.49
CA ILE A 49 -12.80 -10.35 6.83
C ILE A 49 -11.53 -9.51 6.84
N SER A 50 -10.43 -10.04 6.33
CA SER A 50 -9.16 -9.32 6.28
C SER A 50 -9.26 -8.06 5.43
N SER A 51 -9.99 -8.09 4.32
CA SER A 51 -10.20 -6.90 3.48
C SER A 51 -10.92 -5.79 4.23
N ILE A 52 -11.92 -6.12 5.05
CA ILE A 52 -12.64 -5.16 5.90
C ILE A 52 -11.68 -4.60 6.97
N VAL A 53 -10.94 -5.47 7.67
CA VAL A 53 -9.97 -5.06 8.70
C VAL A 53 -8.90 -4.13 8.10
N GLY A 54 -8.36 -4.50 6.95
CA GLY A 54 -7.38 -3.70 6.22
C GLY A 54 -7.93 -2.35 5.76
N ALA A 55 -9.21 -2.27 5.39
CA ALA A 55 -9.86 -1.03 4.99
C ALA A 55 -10.11 -0.10 6.19
N ILE A 56 -10.48 -0.65 7.35
CA ILE A 56 -10.77 0.14 8.56
C ILE A 56 -9.48 0.61 9.24
N SER A 57 -8.34 -0.06 9.03
CA SER A 57 -7.09 0.24 9.73
C SER A 57 -6.52 1.65 9.49
N LEU A 58 -6.97 2.39 8.46
CA LEU A 58 -6.53 3.78 8.13
C LEU A 58 -5.00 3.99 7.96
N ILE A 59 -4.18 2.94 8.13
CA ILE A 59 -2.77 2.93 7.76
C ILE A 59 -2.70 3.04 6.23
N PRO A 60 -1.81 3.89 5.67
CA PRO A 60 -1.61 3.96 4.23
C PRO A 60 -1.38 2.56 3.65
N GLY A 61 -2.33 2.07 2.84
CA GLY A 61 -2.26 0.74 2.23
C GLY A 61 -2.66 -0.45 3.11
N GLY A 62 -3.13 -0.29 4.36
CA GLY A 62 -3.59 -1.41 5.20
C GLY A 62 -2.52 -2.50 5.44
N ILE A 63 -1.24 -2.13 5.34
CA ILE A 63 -0.06 -2.97 5.62
C ILE A 63 0.00 -3.26 7.12
N GLY A 64 0.27 -4.50 7.50
CA GLY A 64 0.17 -4.95 8.90
C GLY A 64 -1.22 -5.44 9.29
N ALA A 65 -2.27 -4.61 9.22
CA ALA A 65 -3.60 -5.02 9.71
C ALA A 65 -4.22 -6.15 8.89
N TYR A 66 -4.21 -6.04 7.55
CA TYR A 66 -4.69 -7.10 6.66
C TYR A 66 -3.85 -8.38 6.80
N GLU A 67 -2.53 -8.24 6.96
CA GLU A 67 -1.61 -9.38 7.01
C GLU A 67 -1.76 -10.12 8.33
N ALA A 68 -1.78 -9.40 9.45
CA ALA A 68 -2.00 -9.96 10.77
C ALA A 68 -3.36 -10.64 10.89
N SER A 69 -4.43 -10.03 10.35
CA SER A 69 -5.76 -10.65 10.37
C SER A 69 -5.80 -11.93 9.54
N THR A 70 -5.19 -11.93 8.37
CA THR A 70 -5.17 -13.09 7.47
C THR A 70 -4.36 -14.23 8.08
N VAL A 71 -3.16 -13.95 8.58
CA VAL A 71 -2.34 -14.96 9.26
C VAL A 71 -3.08 -15.49 10.48
N GLY A 72 -3.65 -14.60 11.32
CA GLY A 72 -4.39 -15.01 12.51
C GLY A 72 -5.58 -15.91 12.20
N LEU A 73 -6.39 -15.55 11.19
CA LEU A 73 -7.53 -16.35 10.75
C LEU A 73 -7.10 -17.71 10.18
N LEU A 74 -6.01 -17.78 9.41
CA LEU A 74 -5.48 -19.04 8.87
C LEU A 74 -4.93 -19.96 9.97
N VAL A 75 -4.25 -19.39 10.97
CA VAL A 75 -3.75 -20.15 12.13
C VAL A 75 -4.93 -20.72 12.93
N VAL A 76 -5.98 -19.93 13.13
CA VAL A 76 -7.23 -20.41 13.74
C VAL A 76 -7.90 -21.49 12.89
N ALA A 77 -7.78 -21.42 11.56
CA ALA A 77 -8.24 -22.45 10.63
C ALA A 77 -7.36 -23.72 10.62
N GLY A 78 -6.27 -23.76 11.41
CA GLY A 78 -5.44 -24.95 11.59
C GLY A 78 -4.14 -24.96 10.78
N LEU A 79 -3.77 -23.86 10.11
CA LEU A 79 -2.48 -23.77 9.44
C LEU A 79 -1.34 -23.50 10.43
N ASP A 80 -0.18 -24.07 10.13
CA ASP A 80 1.05 -23.67 10.80
C ASP A 80 1.31 -22.16 10.58
N PRO A 81 1.71 -21.40 11.62
CA PRO A 81 1.95 -19.95 11.50
C PRO A 81 2.97 -19.57 10.43
N GLY A 82 4.00 -20.41 10.21
CA GLY A 82 5.00 -20.18 9.18
C GLY A 82 4.41 -20.32 7.77
N VAL A 83 3.60 -21.36 7.56
CA VAL A 83 2.90 -21.59 6.29
C VAL A 83 1.87 -20.49 6.01
N ALA A 84 1.09 -20.10 7.03
CA ALA A 84 0.13 -19.02 6.92
C ALA A 84 0.80 -17.68 6.56
N ALA A 85 1.91 -17.35 7.22
CA ALA A 85 2.68 -16.15 6.92
C ALA A 85 3.26 -16.17 5.49
N ALA A 86 3.84 -17.30 5.08
CA ALA A 86 4.37 -17.46 3.72
C ALA A 86 3.28 -17.28 2.66
N ALA A 87 2.11 -17.92 2.85
CA ALA A 87 0.97 -17.80 1.94
C ALA A 87 0.50 -16.34 1.79
N VAL A 88 0.40 -15.61 2.91
CA VAL A 88 0.01 -14.20 2.92
C VAL A 88 1.02 -13.34 2.15
N VAL A 89 2.31 -13.51 2.39
CA VAL A 89 3.38 -12.74 1.71
C VAL A 89 3.38 -13.01 0.20
N ILE A 90 3.28 -14.28 -0.20
CA ILE A 90 3.24 -14.67 -1.62
C ILE A 90 2.01 -14.06 -2.31
N HIS A 91 0.84 -14.19 -1.69
CA HIS A 91 -0.39 -13.62 -2.24
C HIS A 91 -0.33 -12.09 -2.34
N ARG A 92 0.21 -11.41 -1.32
CA ARG A 92 0.39 -9.95 -1.28
C ARG A 92 1.28 -9.45 -2.41
N LEU A 93 2.40 -10.14 -2.65
CA LEU A 93 3.34 -9.78 -3.68
C LEU A 93 2.73 -9.96 -5.08
N ALA A 94 1.92 -11.01 -5.25
CA ALA A 94 1.20 -11.26 -6.49
C ALA A 94 0.07 -10.24 -6.76
N ASP A 95 -0.73 -9.88 -5.75
CA ASP A 95 -1.93 -9.03 -5.92
C ASP A 95 -1.58 -7.53 -5.93
N ARG A 96 -0.74 -7.05 -5.01
CA ARG A 96 -0.43 -5.62 -4.84
C ARG A 96 0.98 -5.20 -5.25
N GLY A 97 1.91 -6.14 -5.43
CA GLY A 97 3.27 -5.85 -5.86
C GLY A 97 3.33 -5.00 -7.13
N PRO A 98 2.60 -5.35 -8.21
CA PRO A 98 2.63 -4.60 -9.46
C PRO A 98 2.14 -3.14 -9.32
N ALA A 99 1.03 -2.93 -8.60
CA ALA A 99 0.47 -1.60 -8.36
C ALA A 99 1.41 -0.72 -7.51
N THR A 100 2.05 -1.33 -6.51
CA THR A 100 3.01 -0.64 -5.62
C THR A 100 4.28 -0.26 -6.38
N LEU A 101 4.83 -1.17 -7.19
CA LEU A 101 6.01 -0.91 -8.02
C LEU A 101 5.74 0.22 -9.01
N LEU A 102 4.59 0.20 -9.69
CA LEU A 102 4.17 1.27 -10.59
C LEU A 102 4.00 2.61 -9.86
N GLY A 103 3.42 2.60 -8.66
CA GLY A 103 3.32 3.79 -7.81
C GLY A 103 4.69 4.36 -7.44
N PHE A 104 5.65 3.51 -7.06
CA PHE A 104 7.03 3.93 -6.78
C PHE A 104 7.76 4.46 -8.02
N VAL A 105 7.60 3.81 -9.17
CA VAL A 105 8.18 4.26 -10.43
C VAL A 105 7.59 5.60 -10.85
N ALA A 106 6.26 5.76 -10.78
CA ALA A 106 5.58 7.02 -11.07
C ALA A 106 6.01 8.12 -10.09
N PHE A 107 6.14 7.81 -8.80
CA PHE A 107 6.67 8.74 -7.81
C PHE A 107 8.12 9.12 -8.10
N GLY A 108 8.97 8.17 -8.46
CA GLY A 108 10.36 8.42 -8.84
C GLY A 108 10.46 9.35 -10.05
N ILE A 109 9.64 9.12 -11.09
CA ILE A 109 9.57 9.96 -12.28
C ILE A 109 9.02 11.36 -11.95
N ALA A 110 7.95 11.43 -11.15
CA ALA A 110 7.36 12.70 -10.73
C ALA A 110 8.33 13.51 -9.86
N ARG A 111 9.05 12.85 -8.94
CA ARG A 111 10.12 13.45 -8.14
C ARG A 111 11.24 13.99 -9.03
N HIS A 112 11.67 13.23 -10.04
CA HIS A 112 12.66 13.68 -11.03
C HIS A 112 12.15 14.83 -11.91
N ARG A 113 10.85 14.91 -12.18
CA ARG A 113 10.23 15.95 -13.02
C ARG A 113 9.93 17.25 -12.27
N PHE A 114 9.61 17.22 -10.96
CA PHE A 114 8.96 18.35 -10.29
C PHE A 114 9.68 19.02 -9.10
N SER A 115 10.71 18.49 -8.45
CA SER A 115 11.28 19.22 -7.30
C SER A 115 12.73 18.93 -6.90
N LEU A 116 13.62 19.82 -7.34
CA LEU A 116 14.59 20.52 -6.48
C LEU A 116 14.77 22.00 -6.89
N ARG A 117 14.46 22.40 -8.13
CA ARG A 117 14.58 23.80 -8.58
C ARG A 117 13.82 24.84 -7.72
N SER A 118 12.67 24.49 -7.15
CA SER A 118 11.89 25.43 -6.31
C SER A 118 12.43 25.55 -4.89
N LEU A 119 12.93 24.46 -4.30
CA LEU A 119 13.59 24.49 -2.99
C LEU A 119 14.97 25.13 -3.08
N ASP A 120 15.72 24.86 -4.15
CA ASP A 120 17.00 25.50 -4.43
C ASP A 120 16.83 27.01 -4.65
N ALA A 121 15.79 27.44 -5.36
CA ALA A 121 15.46 28.85 -5.55
C ALA A 121 15.05 29.54 -4.23
N LEU A 122 14.28 28.87 -3.37
CA LEU A 122 13.88 29.40 -2.06
C LEU A 122 15.06 29.46 -1.06
N ILE A 123 15.94 28.47 -1.08
CA ILE A 123 17.14 28.42 -0.23
C ILE A 123 18.18 29.44 -0.72
N ALA A 124 18.34 29.62 -2.04
CA ALA A 124 19.19 30.65 -2.62
C ALA A 124 18.68 32.06 -2.30
N ALA A 125 17.36 32.28 -2.34
CA ALA A 125 16.75 33.56 -1.94
C ALA A 125 16.83 33.84 -0.43
N ARG A 126 16.97 32.80 0.41
CA ARG A 126 17.04 32.91 1.88
C ARG A 126 18.47 33.04 2.43
N ARG A 127 19.49 33.29 1.60
CA ARG A 127 20.82 33.68 2.08
C ARG A 127 20.93 35.22 2.10
N PRO A 128 20.53 35.93 3.17
CA PRO A 128 20.96 37.31 3.34
C PRO A 128 22.47 37.31 3.62
N HIS A 129 23.19 38.17 2.88
CA HIS A 129 24.58 38.52 3.17
C HIS A 129 24.68 39.15 4.56
N ALA A 130 24.84 38.33 5.59
CA ALA A 130 25.33 38.75 6.89
C ALA A 130 26.86 38.77 6.86
N SER A 131 27.44 39.70 6.09
CA SER A 131 28.85 40.07 6.23
C SER A 131 28.92 41.39 6.98
N HIS A 132 29.05 41.26 8.30
CA HIS A 132 29.91 42.08 9.15
C HIS A 132 30.04 43.57 8.77
N THR A 133 29.09 44.39 9.21
CA THR A 133 29.25 45.84 9.43
C THR A 133 29.56 46.12 10.90
N LEU A 134 30.65 45.55 11.43
CA LEU A 134 31.16 45.86 12.77
C LEU A 134 32.68 45.91 12.74
N ASP A 135 33.23 46.96 12.13
CA ASP A 135 34.60 47.43 12.35
C ASP A 135 34.66 48.91 11.97
N SER A 136 34.27 49.79 12.89
CA SER A 136 34.70 51.20 12.99
C SER A 136 33.89 51.93 14.07
N VAL A 137 34.12 51.56 15.33
CA VAL A 137 33.88 52.50 16.44
C VAL A 137 35.24 53.11 16.79
N PRO A 138 35.47 54.40 16.55
CA PRO A 138 36.71 55.06 16.90
C PRO A 138 36.75 55.28 18.41
N ILE A 139 37.77 54.73 19.08
CA ILE A 139 38.05 55.05 20.49
C ILE A 139 38.61 56.47 20.53
N ALA A 140 37.83 57.38 21.13
CA ALA A 140 38.21 58.76 21.36
C ALA A 140 39.38 58.83 22.35
N HIS A 141 40.38 59.66 22.01
CA HIS A 141 41.38 60.21 22.91
C HIS A 141 40.89 61.56 23.47
#